data_AF-A0A0D2U389-F1
#
_entry.id   AF-A0A0D2U389-F1
#
_cell.length_a   1.000
_cell.length_b   1.000
_cell.length_c   1.000
_cell.angle_alpha   90.00
_cell.angle_beta   90.00
_cell.angle_gamma   90.00
#
_symmetry.space_group_name_H-M   'P 1'
#
loop_
_entity.id
_entity.type
_entity.pdbx_description
1 polymer ?
#
loop_
_entity_poly.entity_id
_entity_poly.type
_entity_poly.pdbx_seq_one_letter_code
_entity_poly.pdbx_strand_id
1 'polypeptide(L)'
;MHSVIAHADALLAFVYLAIVGLVVYAATGPLSDANFWASYTQDPGPWCERDRSRAFVREPSNAFTDFSFLAAGICMIACAARDLKHLRSHGLESQQANPLGGTTQASSVNKARPLNLIRANPILSVVFGVINIVHAVGTFTNHSCRCLEGHILDVAGMYSVIYLFLCLSALKYIHGAVVLAAKEKPLTLSDATLPDRAIAAFLLCLAAGVFGLYQISQLPYSDARTAPRETLTVASMVIVALILHAAYAHAVRSRIASQPRLIVIAVLLLIAAFGLHQMDIARILCNPDSLFQGHAAWHVMTCGSLSLVYSYHRNERWRTSETSQ
;
A
#
# COMPACT_ATOMS: atom_id res chain seq x y z
N MET A 1 -20.91 0.01 14.20
CA MET A 1 -19.79 0.37 15.10
C MET A 1 -18.40 0.12 14.50
N HIS A 2 -18.08 -1.03 13.91
CA HIS A 2 -16.72 -1.26 13.36
C HIS A 2 -16.32 -0.39 12.16
N SER A 3 -17.26 0.04 11.30
CA SER A 3 -16.96 1.03 10.24
C SER A 3 -16.63 2.40 10.83
N VAL A 4 -17.40 2.85 11.81
CA VAL A 4 -17.22 4.14 12.50
C VAL A 4 -15.86 4.24 13.19
N ILE A 5 -15.39 3.16 13.81
CA ILE A 5 -14.06 3.14 14.46
C ILE A 5 -12.95 3.24 13.41
N ALA A 6 -13.03 2.49 12.30
CA ALA A 6 -12.04 2.58 11.23
C ALA A 6 -12.00 3.97 10.55
N HIS A 7 -13.14 4.65 10.46
CA HIS A 7 -13.20 6.03 9.98
C HIS A 7 -12.59 7.03 10.98
N ALA A 8 -12.76 6.79 12.28
CA ALA A 8 -12.18 7.63 13.33
C ALA A 8 -10.65 7.55 13.35
N ASP A 9 -10.05 6.37 13.17
CA ASP A 9 -8.59 6.24 13.13
C ASP A 9 -7.98 6.86 11.87
N ALA A 10 -8.65 6.71 10.73
CA ALA A 10 -8.22 7.31 9.47
C ALA A 10 -8.31 8.85 9.54
N LEU A 11 -9.36 9.39 10.14
CA LEU A 11 -9.52 10.82 10.36
C LEU A 11 -8.47 11.35 11.34
N LEU A 12 -8.21 10.64 12.44
CA LEU A 12 -7.20 11.03 13.42
C LEU A 12 -5.78 11.00 12.83
N ALA A 13 -5.46 9.98 12.04
CA ALA A 13 -4.19 9.91 11.32
C ALA A 13 -4.05 11.06 10.32
N PHE A 14 -5.12 11.37 9.56
CA PHE A 14 -5.13 12.50 8.62
C PHE A 14 -4.93 13.85 9.33
N VAL A 15 -5.66 14.09 10.42
CA VAL A 15 -5.53 15.33 11.22
C VAL A 15 -4.13 15.44 11.83
N TYR A 16 -3.62 14.36 12.43
CA TYR A 16 -2.27 14.34 12.99
C TYR A 16 -1.21 14.67 11.94
N LEU A 17 -1.35 14.09 10.74
CA LEU A 17 -0.39 14.30 9.66
C LEU A 17 -0.53 15.67 8.99
N ALA A 18 -1.72 16.24 8.93
CA ALA A 18 -1.92 17.63 8.53
C ALA A 18 -1.23 18.58 9.52
N ILE A 19 -1.30 18.28 10.82
CA ILE A 19 -0.59 19.05 11.86
C ILE A 19 0.92 18.87 11.72
N VAL A 20 1.43 17.64 11.56
CA VAL A 20 2.86 17.38 11.35
C VAL A 20 3.35 18.11 10.09
N GLY A 21 2.59 18.06 9.00
CA GLY A 21 2.97 18.78 7.77
C GLY A 21 2.93 20.29 7.93
N LEU A 22 1.97 20.82 8.67
CA LEU A 22 1.95 22.25 9.02
C LEU A 22 3.13 22.64 9.91
N VAL A 23 3.52 21.79 10.85
CA VAL A 23 4.69 22.01 11.73
C VAL A 23 5.98 21.94 10.93
N VAL A 24 6.15 20.96 10.03
CA VAL A 24 7.31 20.86 9.14
C VAL A 24 7.36 22.07 8.21
N TYR A 25 6.22 22.48 7.64
CA TYR A 25 6.12 23.70 6.83
C TYR A 25 6.52 24.95 7.63
N ALA A 26 5.97 25.14 8.82
CA ALA A 26 6.31 26.27 9.69
C ALA A 26 7.79 26.24 10.11
N ALA A 27 8.37 25.05 10.30
CA ALA A 27 9.77 24.84 10.65
C ALA A 27 10.72 25.03 9.44
N THR A 28 10.23 25.02 8.21
CA THR A 28 11.07 25.28 7.02
C THR A 28 11.47 26.74 6.86
N GLY A 29 10.67 27.69 7.37
CA GLY A 29 10.97 29.12 7.34
C GLY A 29 12.29 29.47 8.03
N PRO A 30 12.53 29.03 9.28
CA PRO A 30 13.80 29.25 9.98
C PRO A 30 15.02 28.53 9.38
N LEU A 31 14.83 27.56 8.48
CA LEU A 31 15.90 26.74 7.88
C LEU A 31 16.29 27.20 6.46
N SER A 32 15.69 28.30 5.96
CA SER A 32 15.76 28.70 4.55
C SER A 32 17.08 29.34 4.07
N ASP A 33 18.08 29.46 4.94
CA ASP A 33 19.37 30.09 4.61
C ASP A 33 20.57 29.13 4.65
N ALA A 34 20.36 27.89 5.12
CA ALA A 34 21.35 26.83 5.01
C ALA A 34 21.00 26.00 3.78
N ASN A 35 21.88 25.94 2.78
CA ASN A 35 21.74 25.02 1.65
C ASN A 35 21.90 23.57 2.17
N PHE A 36 20.87 23.06 2.86
CA PHE A 36 20.90 21.83 3.66
C PHE A 36 21.29 20.62 2.80
N TRP A 37 20.85 20.62 1.55
CA TRP A 37 21.08 19.56 0.58
C TRP A 37 22.34 19.79 -0.27
N ALA A 38 23.22 20.73 0.09
CA ALA A 38 24.39 21.10 -0.73
C ALA A 38 25.35 19.92 -1.02
N SER A 39 25.41 18.93 -0.12
CA SER A 39 26.26 17.74 -0.28
C SER A 39 25.67 16.67 -1.19
N TYR A 40 24.43 16.82 -1.63
CA TYR A 40 23.72 15.84 -2.45
C TYR A 40 23.83 16.16 -3.94
N THR A 41 23.70 15.13 -4.78
CA THR A 41 23.82 15.27 -6.23
C THR A 41 22.54 15.90 -6.79
N GLN A 42 22.62 17.09 -7.40
CA GLN A 42 21.42 17.76 -7.93
C GLN A 42 20.76 16.94 -9.05
N ASP A 43 19.44 16.77 -8.95
CA ASP A 43 18.62 16.10 -9.96
C ASP A 43 17.22 16.75 -10.01
N PRO A 44 17.10 17.98 -10.57
CA PRO A 44 15.95 18.86 -10.37
C PRO A 44 14.62 18.41 -11.01
N GLY A 45 14.55 17.22 -11.62
CA GLY A 45 13.37 16.56 -12.20
C GLY A 45 12.46 17.43 -13.09
N PRO A 46 11.35 16.87 -13.63
CA PRO A 46 10.55 17.57 -14.64
C PRO A 46 9.30 18.29 -14.09
N TRP A 47 9.07 18.27 -12.77
CA TRP A 47 7.82 18.68 -12.14
C TRP A 47 7.49 20.17 -12.26
N CYS A 48 6.20 20.49 -12.21
CA CYS A 48 5.72 21.87 -12.38
C CYS A 48 6.14 22.81 -11.24
N GLU A 49 6.05 22.34 -9.98
CA GLU A 49 6.23 23.16 -8.78
C GLU A 49 7.57 23.91 -8.78
N ARG A 50 7.58 25.16 -8.32
CA ARG A 50 8.81 25.95 -8.23
C ARG A 50 9.77 25.34 -7.21
N ASP A 51 10.97 24.98 -7.66
CA ASP A 51 12.08 24.60 -6.79
C ASP A 51 12.54 25.80 -5.94
N ARG A 52 12.40 25.66 -4.62
CA ARG A 52 12.90 26.59 -3.60
C ARG A 52 14.27 26.13 -3.12
N SER A 53 15.28 26.24 -3.97
CA SER A 53 16.62 25.64 -3.78
C SER A 53 17.34 25.93 -2.45
N ARG A 54 16.99 27.02 -1.77
CA ARG A 54 17.53 27.40 -0.44
C ARG A 54 16.71 26.88 0.74
N ALA A 55 15.50 26.38 0.52
CA ALA A 55 14.64 25.85 1.56
C ALA A 55 14.98 24.38 1.86
N PHE A 56 14.66 23.95 3.09
CA PHE A 56 14.71 22.53 3.47
C PHE A 56 13.74 21.68 2.66
N VAL A 57 12.54 22.18 2.37
CA VAL A 57 11.58 21.54 1.45
C VAL A 57 11.49 22.38 0.18
N ARG A 58 12.05 21.86 -0.92
CA ARG A 58 12.14 22.55 -2.21
C ARG A 58 10.81 22.62 -2.96
N GLU A 59 10.01 21.57 -2.92
CA GLU A 59 8.67 21.49 -3.53
C GLU A 59 7.61 21.10 -2.47
N PRO A 60 7.11 22.04 -1.65
CA PRO A 60 6.25 21.70 -0.52
C PRO A 60 4.90 21.07 -0.85
N SER A 61 4.28 21.42 -1.97
CA SER A 61 2.98 20.83 -2.35
C SER A 61 3.17 19.35 -2.70
N ASN A 62 4.20 19.04 -3.49
CA ASN A 62 4.57 17.67 -3.82
C ASN A 62 5.04 16.91 -2.57
N ALA A 63 5.92 17.48 -1.74
CA ALA A 63 6.44 16.82 -0.55
C ALA A 63 5.38 16.52 0.51
N PHE A 64 4.47 17.45 0.82
CA PHE A 64 3.51 17.24 1.92
C PHE A 64 2.33 16.35 1.54
N THR A 65 2.02 16.21 0.25
CA THR A 65 1.01 15.23 -0.18
C THR A 65 1.48 13.80 0.07
N ASP A 66 2.77 13.56 0.28
CA ASP A 66 3.33 12.25 0.64
C ASP A 66 2.93 11.77 2.03
N PHE A 67 2.51 12.68 2.92
CA PHE A 67 1.94 12.28 4.20
C PHE A 67 0.66 11.46 4.04
N SER A 68 -0.01 11.50 2.88
CA SER A 68 -1.09 10.57 2.60
C SER A 68 -0.62 9.11 2.60
N PHE A 69 0.55 8.82 2.02
CA PHE A 69 1.16 7.48 2.06
C PHE A 69 1.59 7.11 3.48
N LEU A 70 2.19 8.04 4.23
CA LEU A 70 2.54 7.82 5.64
C LEU A 70 1.30 7.45 6.47
N ALA A 71 0.18 8.16 6.27
CA ALA A 71 -1.10 7.89 6.91
C ALA A 71 -1.59 6.48 6.60
N ALA A 72 -1.62 6.14 5.30
CA ALA A 72 -2.08 4.84 4.83
C ALA A 72 -1.22 3.70 5.41
N GLY A 73 0.11 3.90 5.45
CA GLY A 73 1.04 2.90 6.01
C GLY A 73 0.81 2.65 7.50
N ILE A 74 0.65 3.71 8.30
CA ILE A 74 0.32 3.61 9.73
C ILE A 74 -1.02 2.91 9.93
N CYS A 75 -2.03 3.23 9.11
CA CYS A 75 -3.35 2.60 9.19
C CYS A 75 -3.28 1.09 8.88
N MET A 76 -2.45 0.66 7.93
CA MET A 76 -2.24 -0.76 7.61
C MET A 76 -1.59 -1.52 8.79
N ILE A 77 -0.60 -0.92 9.47
CA ILE A 77 0.01 -1.49 10.68
C ILE A 77 -0.99 -1.56 11.83
N ALA A 78 -1.80 -0.50 12.03
CA ALA A 78 -2.85 -0.50 13.04
C ALA A 78 -3.91 -1.58 12.79
N CYS A 79 -4.26 -1.82 11.51
CA CYS A 79 -5.12 -2.93 11.12
C CYS A 79 -4.49 -4.29 11.49
N ALA A 80 -3.19 -4.46 11.27
CA ALA A 80 -2.46 -5.68 11.65
C ALA A 80 -2.51 -5.93 13.17
N ALA A 81 -2.27 -4.90 13.98
CA ALA A 81 -2.29 -5.01 15.43
C ALA A 81 -3.68 -5.44 15.96
N ARG A 82 -4.76 -4.94 15.33
CA ARG A 82 -6.14 -5.34 15.66
C ARG A 82 -6.42 -6.78 15.30
N ASP A 83 -5.98 -7.22 14.12
CA ASP A 83 -6.14 -8.61 13.69
C ASP A 83 -5.37 -9.56 14.63
N LEU A 84 -4.14 -9.20 15.03
CA LEU A 84 -3.36 -9.98 15.99
C LEU A 84 -4.04 -10.09 17.36
N LYS A 85 -4.61 -8.99 17.88
CA LYS A 85 -5.35 -9.00 19.14
C LYS A 85 -6.57 -9.92 19.07
N HIS A 86 -7.29 -9.89 17.95
CA HIS A 86 -8.46 -10.73 17.71
C HIS A 86 -8.11 -12.22 17.59
N LEU A 87 -7.01 -12.54 16.88
CA LEU A 87 -6.53 -13.92 16.76
C LEU A 87 -6.09 -14.49 18.12
N ARG A 88 -5.43 -13.67 18.96
CA ARG A 88 -5.04 -14.09 20.32
C ARG A 88 -6.24 -14.35 21.22
N SER A 89 -7.26 -13.47 21.21
CA SER A 89 -8.43 -13.65 22.06
C SER A 89 -9.20 -14.93 21.72
N HIS A 90 -9.39 -15.23 20.44
CA HIS A 90 -10.12 -16.44 20.03
C HIS A 90 -9.27 -17.72 20.02
N GLY A 91 -7.94 -17.61 19.85
CA GLY A 91 -7.03 -18.75 20.00
C GLY A 91 -6.99 -19.26 21.45
N LEU A 92 -6.99 -18.35 22.43
CA LEU A 92 -7.01 -18.69 23.86
C LEU A 92 -8.36 -19.28 24.30
N GLU A 93 -9.49 -18.76 23.81
CA GLU A 93 -10.83 -19.33 24.07
C GLU A 93 -10.96 -20.78 23.56
N SER A 94 -10.35 -21.10 22.42
CA SER A 94 -10.41 -22.46 21.86
C SER A 94 -9.60 -23.50 22.65
N GLN A 95 -8.55 -23.08 23.37
CA GLN A 95 -7.72 -23.96 24.19
C GLN A 95 -8.25 -24.09 25.64
N GLN A 96 -9.11 -23.18 26.10
CA GLN A 96 -9.72 -23.23 27.44
C GLN A 96 -11.09 -23.94 27.48
N ALA A 97 -11.60 -24.45 26.34
CA ALA A 97 -12.80 -25.28 26.30
C ALA A 97 -12.52 -26.70 26.88
N ASN A 98 -12.61 -26.76 28.21
CA ASN A 98 -12.74 -27.88 29.16
C ASN A 98 -12.33 -29.33 28.70
N PRO A 99 -11.31 -29.95 29.34
CA PRO A 99 -10.93 -31.36 29.15
C PRO A 99 -11.90 -32.39 29.76
N LEU A 100 -12.88 -31.96 30.56
CA LEU A 100 -13.79 -32.85 31.26
C LEU A 100 -15.15 -32.86 30.58
N GLY A 101 -15.43 -33.99 29.91
CA GLY A 101 -16.63 -34.25 29.14
C GLY A 101 -17.92 -33.88 29.88
N GLY A 102 -18.61 -32.90 29.34
CA GLY A 102 -19.98 -32.59 29.66
C GLY A 102 -20.66 -32.17 28.36
N THR A 103 -21.70 -32.90 27.98
CA THR A 103 -22.61 -32.54 26.87
C THR A 103 -23.39 -31.28 27.24
N THR A 104 -22.73 -30.13 27.20
CA THR A 104 -23.41 -28.85 27.18
C THR A 104 -23.58 -28.46 25.73
N GLN A 105 -24.87 -28.32 25.37
CA GLN A 105 -25.39 -27.78 24.12
C GLN A 105 -24.40 -26.83 23.46
N ALA A 106 -24.18 -27.03 22.15
CA ALA A 106 -23.47 -26.13 21.26
C ALA A 106 -23.95 -24.68 21.49
N SER A 107 -23.30 -24.00 22.42
CA SER A 107 -23.53 -22.60 22.71
C SER A 107 -23.16 -21.88 21.44
N SER A 108 -24.18 -21.43 20.71
CA SER A 108 -24.14 -20.47 19.61
C SER A 108 -22.73 -20.30 19.07
N VAL A 109 -22.31 -21.17 18.15
CA VAL A 109 -21.03 -21.09 17.44
C VAL A 109 -20.82 -19.63 17.09
N ASN A 110 -19.96 -18.96 17.86
CA ASN A 110 -19.70 -17.54 17.71
C ASN A 110 -19.35 -17.37 16.25
N LYS A 111 -20.15 -16.57 15.52
CA LYS A 111 -20.01 -16.31 14.08
C LYS A 111 -18.58 -15.89 13.80
N ALA A 112 -17.70 -16.87 13.59
CA ALA A 112 -16.31 -16.65 13.29
C ALA A 112 -16.33 -15.84 12.01
N ARG A 113 -15.87 -14.58 12.09
CA ARG A 113 -15.88 -13.72 10.92
C ARG A 113 -15.19 -14.47 9.79
N PRO A 114 -15.75 -14.50 8.57
CA PRO A 114 -15.06 -15.11 7.45
C PRO A 114 -13.70 -14.41 7.30
N LEU A 115 -12.65 -15.18 7.56
CA LEU A 115 -11.27 -14.72 7.54
C LEU A 115 -10.73 -14.86 6.11
N ASN A 116 -9.88 -13.92 5.71
CA ASN A 116 -9.16 -13.96 4.45
C ASN A 116 -7.66 -14.00 4.74
N LEU A 117 -6.87 -14.21 3.69
CA LEU A 117 -5.41 -14.34 3.77
C LEU A 117 -4.74 -13.19 4.55
N ILE A 118 -5.14 -11.94 4.31
CA ILE A 118 -4.52 -10.77 4.96
C ILE A 118 -4.85 -10.72 6.45
N ARG A 119 -6.11 -10.97 6.82
CA ARG A 119 -6.53 -10.94 8.23
C ARG A 119 -6.03 -12.14 9.04
N ALA A 120 -5.89 -13.29 8.39
CA ALA A 120 -5.33 -14.50 9.01
C ALA A 120 -3.82 -14.41 9.21
N ASN A 121 -3.12 -13.58 8.43
CA ASN A 121 -1.67 -13.38 8.50
C ASN A 121 -1.34 -11.90 8.69
N PRO A 122 -1.47 -11.34 9.93
CA PRO A 122 -1.29 -9.91 10.18
C PRO A 122 0.05 -9.34 9.72
N ILE A 123 1.10 -10.16 9.66
CA ILE A 123 2.42 -9.79 9.13
C ILE A 123 2.34 -9.19 7.72
N LEU A 124 1.42 -9.68 6.88
CA LEU A 124 1.23 -9.13 5.53
C LEU A 124 0.83 -7.66 5.60
N SER A 125 -0.09 -7.29 6.50
CA SER A 125 -0.49 -5.89 6.69
C SER A 125 0.63 -5.02 7.29
N VAL A 126 1.48 -5.59 8.15
CA VAL A 126 2.68 -4.89 8.64
C VAL A 126 3.62 -4.57 7.49
N VAL A 127 3.90 -5.55 6.62
CA VAL A 127 4.77 -5.37 5.44
C VAL A 127 4.20 -4.31 4.49
N PHE A 128 2.89 -4.34 4.21
CA PHE A 128 2.21 -3.27 3.46
C PHE A 128 2.46 -1.89 4.07
N GLY A 129 2.29 -1.76 5.37
CA GLY A 129 2.50 -0.48 6.03
C GLY A 129 3.96 -0.02 6.02
N VAL A 130 4.91 -0.91 6.31
CA VAL A 130 6.34 -0.58 6.31
C VAL A 130 6.82 -0.14 4.93
N ILE A 131 6.50 -0.91 3.87
CA ILE A 131 6.91 -0.55 2.50
C ILE A 131 6.30 0.79 2.09
N ASN A 132 5.05 1.06 2.46
CA ASN A 132 4.42 2.33 2.11
C ASN A 132 4.99 3.52 2.90
N ILE A 133 5.44 3.31 4.14
CA ILE A 133 6.17 4.32 4.92
C ILE A 133 7.53 4.62 4.28
N VAL A 134 8.26 3.58 3.84
CA VAL A 134 9.53 3.75 3.12
C VAL A 134 9.33 4.55 1.83
N HIS A 135 8.28 4.24 1.06
CA HIS A 135 7.89 5.02 -0.11
C HIS A 135 7.62 6.49 0.25
N ALA A 136 6.78 6.75 1.26
CA ALA A 136 6.48 8.11 1.71
C ALA A 136 7.75 8.90 2.09
N VAL A 137 8.72 8.25 2.76
CA VAL A 137 10.01 8.87 3.12
C VAL A 137 10.84 9.16 1.87
N GLY A 138 10.88 8.24 0.90
CA GLY A 138 11.57 8.42 -0.36
C GLY A 138 11.03 9.60 -1.16
N THR A 139 9.72 9.63 -1.41
CA THR A 139 9.03 10.70 -2.14
C THR A 139 9.20 12.05 -1.45
N PHE A 140 9.01 12.10 -0.12
CA PHE A 140 9.24 13.32 0.66
C PHE A 140 10.68 13.81 0.51
N THR A 141 11.66 12.90 0.54
CA THR A 141 13.08 13.23 0.39
C THR A 141 13.35 13.77 -1.02
N ASN A 142 12.83 13.13 -2.07
CA ASN A 142 12.96 13.59 -3.46
C ASN A 142 12.49 15.03 -3.64
N HIS A 143 11.28 15.35 -3.16
CA HIS A 143 10.71 16.70 -3.29
C HIS A 143 11.32 17.72 -2.32
N SER A 144 11.94 17.25 -1.22
CA SER A 144 12.65 18.13 -0.30
C SER A 144 14.04 18.51 -0.82
N CYS A 145 14.79 17.55 -1.37
CA CYS A 145 16.18 17.77 -1.79
C CYS A 145 16.37 18.06 -3.29
N ARG A 146 15.47 17.58 -4.16
CA ARG A 146 15.64 17.59 -5.63
C ARG A 146 17.01 17.05 -6.04
N CYS A 147 17.32 15.88 -5.50
CA CYS A 147 18.62 15.24 -5.58
C CYS A 147 18.50 13.78 -6.02
N LEU A 148 19.57 13.25 -6.62
CA LEU A 148 19.62 11.89 -7.17
C LEU A 148 19.34 10.84 -6.10
N GLU A 149 19.87 11.02 -4.89
CA GLU A 149 19.67 10.08 -3.79
C GLU A 149 18.20 10.04 -3.35
N GLY A 150 17.54 11.20 -3.30
CA GLY A 150 16.10 11.30 -3.03
C GLY A 150 15.27 10.67 -4.15
N HIS A 151 15.60 10.97 -5.40
CA HIS A 151 14.97 10.37 -6.58
C HIS A 151 15.09 8.84 -6.59
N ILE A 152 16.27 8.28 -6.32
CA ILE A 152 16.49 6.83 -6.22
C ILE A 152 15.56 6.20 -5.17
N LEU A 153 15.46 6.83 -3.99
CA LEU A 153 14.62 6.33 -2.89
C LEU A 153 13.13 6.41 -3.21
N ASP A 154 12.69 7.49 -3.86
CA ASP A 154 11.32 7.69 -4.32
C ASP A 154 10.91 6.60 -5.32
N VAL A 155 11.67 6.43 -6.41
CA VAL A 155 11.39 5.44 -7.43
C VAL A 155 11.49 4.01 -6.89
N ALA A 156 12.51 3.71 -6.08
CA ALA A 156 12.62 2.40 -5.43
C ALA A 156 11.44 2.13 -4.47
N GLY A 157 10.99 3.13 -3.74
CA GLY A 157 9.80 3.06 -2.87
C GLY A 157 8.53 2.78 -3.66
N MET A 158 8.29 3.52 -4.74
CA MET A 158 7.16 3.34 -5.65
C MET A 158 7.15 1.92 -6.23
N TYR A 159 8.31 1.46 -6.75
CA TYR A 159 8.47 0.11 -7.25
C TYR A 159 8.17 -0.94 -6.18
N SER A 160 8.64 -0.74 -4.95
CA SER A 160 8.43 -1.67 -3.84
C SER A 160 6.95 -1.85 -3.49
N VAL A 161 6.17 -0.76 -3.50
CA VAL A 161 4.71 -0.80 -3.23
C VAL A 161 3.99 -1.61 -4.31
N ILE A 162 4.30 -1.38 -5.59
CA ILE A 162 3.66 -2.10 -6.70
C ILE A 162 4.09 -3.56 -6.71
N TYR A 163 5.39 -3.82 -6.49
CA TYR A 163 5.95 -5.16 -6.44
C TYR A 163 5.35 -5.98 -5.28
N LEU A 164 5.06 -5.35 -4.14
CA LEU A 164 4.34 -6.00 -3.05
C LEU A 164 2.97 -6.53 -3.48
N PHE A 165 2.20 -5.75 -4.26
CA PHE A 165 0.91 -6.24 -4.80
C PHE A 165 1.09 -7.34 -5.84
N LEU A 166 2.14 -7.29 -6.64
CA LEU A 166 2.49 -8.37 -7.55
C LEU A 166 2.78 -9.66 -6.78
N CYS A 167 3.63 -9.60 -5.75
CA CYS A 167 3.93 -10.73 -4.87
C CYS A 167 2.68 -11.24 -4.15
N LEU A 168 1.82 -10.35 -3.65
CA LEU A 168 0.56 -10.74 -3.02
C LEU A 168 -0.37 -11.44 -4.02
N SER A 169 -0.48 -10.92 -5.25
CA SER A 169 -1.33 -11.51 -6.29
C SER A 169 -0.82 -12.89 -6.69
N ALA A 170 0.50 -13.07 -6.80
CA ALA A 170 1.13 -14.37 -7.03
C ALA A 170 0.87 -15.34 -5.86
N LEU A 171 1.08 -14.90 -4.61
CA LEU A 171 0.82 -15.69 -3.41
C LEU A 171 -0.64 -16.13 -3.34
N LYS A 172 -1.58 -15.22 -3.64
CA LYS A 172 -3.01 -15.51 -3.66
C LYS A 172 -3.39 -16.44 -4.80
N TYR A 173 -2.78 -16.29 -5.97
CA TYR A 173 -3.00 -17.22 -7.07
C TYR A 173 -2.53 -18.63 -6.69
N ILE A 174 -1.30 -18.77 -6.17
CA ILE A 174 -0.75 -20.06 -5.73
C ILE A 174 -1.60 -20.65 -4.61
N HIS A 175 -1.86 -19.90 -3.53
CA HIS A 175 -2.62 -20.41 -2.39
C HIS A 175 -4.09 -20.64 -2.74
N GLY A 176 -4.75 -19.65 -3.34
CA GLY A 176 -6.18 -19.70 -3.65
C GLY A 176 -6.54 -20.62 -4.81
N ALA A 177 -5.90 -20.44 -5.96
CA ALA A 177 -6.26 -21.18 -7.17
C ALA A 177 -5.73 -22.62 -7.16
N VAL A 178 -4.58 -22.89 -6.51
CA VAL A 178 -4.00 -24.24 -6.49
C VAL A 178 -4.41 -25.01 -5.22
N VAL A 179 -4.37 -24.38 -4.05
CA VAL A 179 -4.63 -25.09 -2.78
C VAL A 179 -6.10 -25.06 -2.40
N LEU A 180 -6.78 -23.91 -2.51
CA LEU A 180 -8.15 -23.76 -2.02
C LEU A 180 -9.22 -24.18 -3.04
N ALA A 181 -8.98 -23.97 -4.34
CA ALA A 181 -9.92 -24.37 -5.39
C ALA A 181 -10.08 -25.90 -5.49
N ALA A 182 -9.06 -26.67 -5.08
CA ALA A 182 -9.08 -28.13 -5.07
C ALA A 182 -9.87 -28.73 -3.89
N LYS A 183 -10.25 -27.93 -2.88
CA LYS A 183 -10.97 -28.44 -1.71
C LYS A 183 -12.47 -28.44 -1.96
N GLU A 184 -13.12 -29.57 -1.73
CA GLU A 184 -14.58 -29.70 -1.83
C GLU A 184 -15.30 -29.12 -0.60
N LYS A 185 -14.69 -29.26 0.59
CA LYS A 185 -15.26 -28.83 1.88
C LYS A 185 -15.26 -27.30 2.06
N PRO A 186 -16.14 -26.74 2.92
CA PRO A 186 -16.09 -25.33 3.30
C PRO A 186 -14.72 -24.94 3.88
N LEU A 187 -14.25 -23.75 3.54
CA LEU A 187 -12.93 -23.26 3.95
C LEU A 187 -12.89 -22.85 5.43
N THR A 188 -11.81 -23.18 6.14
CA THR A 188 -11.63 -22.93 7.59
C THR A 188 -10.49 -21.94 7.89
N LEU A 189 -10.39 -21.43 9.11
CA LEU A 189 -9.29 -20.51 9.49
C LEU A 189 -7.89 -21.12 9.24
N SER A 190 -7.71 -22.41 9.46
CA SER A 190 -6.43 -23.07 9.16
C SER A 190 -6.09 -23.02 7.68
N ASP A 191 -7.10 -23.00 6.79
CA ASP A 191 -6.88 -22.85 5.36
C ASP A 191 -6.45 -21.42 4.99
N ALA A 192 -6.81 -20.42 5.80
CA ALA A 192 -6.47 -19.01 5.56
C ALA A 192 -5.08 -18.66 6.09
N THR A 193 -4.58 -19.44 7.05
CA THR A 193 -3.29 -19.22 7.71
C THR A 193 -2.18 -19.81 6.84
N LEU A 194 -1.16 -19.01 6.54
CA LEU A 194 -0.02 -19.47 5.79
C LEU A 194 0.96 -20.20 6.71
N PRO A 195 1.57 -21.30 6.27
CA PRO A 195 2.67 -21.89 7.02
C PRO A 195 3.89 -20.96 7.01
N ASP A 196 4.70 -20.99 8.08
CA ASP A 196 5.86 -20.10 8.24
C ASP A 196 6.81 -20.11 7.05
N ARG A 197 7.03 -21.28 6.42
CA ARG A 197 7.84 -21.41 5.20
C ARG A 197 7.30 -20.59 4.02
N ALA A 198 5.99 -20.47 3.88
CA ALA A 198 5.37 -19.67 2.81
C ALA A 198 5.51 -18.17 3.11
N ILE A 199 5.38 -17.78 4.37
CA ILE A 199 5.64 -16.39 4.81
C ILE A 199 7.11 -16.04 4.57
N ALA A 200 8.04 -16.89 4.97
CA ALA A 200 9.47 -16.69 4.75
C ALA A 200 9.81 -16.59 3.26
N ALA A 201 9.28 -17.49 2.42
CA ALA A 201 9.48 -17.44 0.97
C ALA A 201 8.91 -16.15 0.36
N PHE A 202 7.73 -15.71 0.80
CA PHE A 202 7.14 -14.44 0.38
C PHE A 202 8.04 -13.25 0.75
N LEU A 203 8.51 -13.18 2.00
CA LEU A 203 9.38 -12.10 2.48
C LEU A 203 10.74 -12.08 1.76
N LEU A 204 11.32 -13.25 1.50
CA LEU A 204 12.58 -13.36 0.74
C LEU A 204 12.40 -12.92 -0.71
N CYS A 205 11.33 -13.36 -1.38
CA CYS A 205 11.01 -12.93 -2.73
C CYS A 205 10.81 -11.41 -2.80
N LEU A 206 10.07 -10.87 -1.82
CA LEU A 206 9.84 -9.43 -1.70
C LEU A 206 11.16 -8.67 -1.51
N ALA A 207 11.99 -9.08 -0.57
CA ALA A 207 13.27 -8.43 -0.29
C ALA A 207 14.23 -8.49 -1.50
N ALA A 208 14.33 -9.64 -2.16
CA ALA A 208 15.17 -9.81 -3.35
C ALA A 208 14.68 -8.92 -4.51
N GLY A 209 13.37 -8.86 -4.75
CA GLY A 209 12.80 -8.00 -5.78
C GLY A 209 12.96 -6.52 -5.47
N VAL A 210 12.72 -6.09 -4.22
CA VAL A 210 12.97 -4.70 -3.77
C VAL A 210 14.44 -4.31 -3.98
N PHE A 211 15.38 -5.20 -3.63
CA PHE A 211 16.79 -4.97 -3.89
C PHE A 211 17.10 -4.82 -5.39
N GLY A 212 16.58 -5.72 -6.23
CA GLY A 212 16.76 -5.62 -7.68
C GLY A 212 16.15 -4.34 -8.28
N LEU A 213 14.98 -3.94 -7.78
CA LEU A 213 14.28 -2.72 -8.19
C LEU A 213 15.05 -1.46 -7.78
N TYR A 214 15.71 -1.47 -6.62
CA TYR A 214 16.64 -0.41 -6.21
C TYR A 214 17.87 -0.31 -7.13
N GLN A 215 18.44 -1.44 -7.56
CA GLN A 215 19.59 -1.43 -8.48
C GLN A 215 19.24 -0.78 -9.84
N ILE A 216 17.99 -0.92 -10.29
CA ILE A 216 17.56 -0.32 -11.55
C ILE A 216 17.03 1.10 -11.39
N SER A 217 16.88 1.68 -10.19
CA SER A 217 16.42 3.07 -10.01
C SER A 217 17.54 4.12 -10.05
N GLN A 218 18.77 3.72 -10.38
CA GLN A 218 19.98 4.54 -10.23
C GLN A 218 20.23 5.60 -11.33
N LEU A 219 19.30 5.82 -12.27
CA LEU A 219 19.53 6.81 -13.33
C LEU A 219 18.93 8.18 -12.95
N PRO A 220 19.63 9.29 -13.23
CA PRO A 220 19.12 10.63 -12.97
C PRO A 220 18.00 11.01 -13.95
N TYR A 221 17.19 12.02 -13.62
CA TYR A 221 16.16 12.54 -14.52
C TYR A 221 16.72 13.13 -15.82
N SER A 222 17.98 13.56 -15.82
CA SER A 222 18.66 14.05 -17.01
C SER A 222 18.93 12.98 -18.08
N ASP A 223 18.88 11.70 -17.71
CA ASP A 223 19.02 10.60 -18.68
C ASP A 223 17.69 10.36 -19.41
N ALA A 224 17.71 10.44 -20.73
CA ALA A 224 16.53 10.26 -21.57
C ALA A 224 15.85 8.88 -21.43
N ARG A 225 16.55 7.88 -20.87
CA ARG A 225 16.03 6.53 -20.62
C ARG A 225 15.25 6.41 -19.33
N THR A 226 15.41 7.35 -18.39
CA THR A 226 14.83 7.29 -17.04
C THR A 226 13.31 7.21 -17.08
N ALA A 227 12.66 8.21 -17.68
CA ALA A 227 11.20 8.27 -17.79
C ALA A 227 10.57 7.05 -18.51
N PRO A 228 11.02 6.63 -19.72
CA PRO A 228 10.42 5.46 -20.38
C PRO A 228 10.67 4.16 -19.61
N ARG A 229 11.85 3.98 -19.00
CA ARG A 229 12.16 2.80 -18.19
C ARG A 229 11.27 2.72 -16.96
N GLU A 230 11.08 3.83 -16.26
CA GLU A 230 10.22 3.88 -15.07
C GLU A 230 8.77 3.58 -15.41
N THR A 231 8.26 4.24 -16.45
CA THR A 231 6.89 4.03 -16.93
C THR A 231 6.67 2.57 -17.33
N LEU A 232 7.60 1.98 -18.10
CA LEU A 232 7.48 0.59 -18.56
C LEU A 232 7.58 -0.41 -17.40
N THR A 233 8.48 -0.17 -16.45
CA THR A 233 8.63 -1.01 -15.24
C THR A 233 7.35 -1.00 -14.42
N VAL A 234 6.79 0.18 -14.11
CA VAL A 234 5.51 0.31 -13.40
C VAL A 234 4.37 -0.35 -14.16
N ALA A 235 4.21 -0.02 -15.45
CA ALA A 235 3.12 -0.54 -16.27
C ALA A 235 3.16 -2.07 -16.37
N SER A 236 4.35 -2.65 -16.60
CA SER A 236 4.50 -4.11 -16.67
C SER A 236 4.15 -4.79 -15.34
N MET A 237 4.63 -4.28 -14.20
CA MET A 237 4.29 -4.86 -12.89
C MET A 237 2.78 -4.76 -12.60
N VAL A 238 2.14 -3.61 -12.90
CA VAL A 238 0.70 -3.42 -12.72
C VAL A 238 -0.09 -4.38 -13.62
N ILE A 239 0.27 -4.50 -14.90
CA ILE A 239 -0.41 -5.40 -15.84
C ILE A 239 -0.30 -6.85 -15.37
N VAL A 240 0.89 -7.31 -15.00
CA VAL A 240 1.09 -8.68 -14.51
C VAL A 240 0.31 -8.91 -13.21
N ALA A 241 0.33 -7.95 -12.28
CA ALA A 241 -0.45 -8.05 -11.04
C ALA A 241 -1.96 -8.15 -11.31
N LEU A 242 -2.49 -7.37 -12.25
CA LEU A 242 -3.90 -7.42 -12.66
C LEU A 242 -4.25 -8.75 -13.33
N ILE A 243 -3.37 -9.30 -14.18
CA ILE A 243 -3.57 -10.61 -14.81
C ILE A 243 -3.61 -11.71 -13.75
N LEU A 244 -2.64 -11.75 -12.84
CA LEU A 244 -2.61 -12.72 -11.73
C LEU A 244 -3.84 -12.57 -10.84
N HIS A 245 -4.24 -11.34 -10.54
CA HIS A 245 -5.43 -11.07 -9.75
C HIS A 245 -6.71 -11.56 -10.44
N ALA A 246 -6.87 -11.29 -11.74
CA ALA A 246 -8.01 -11.75 -12.53
C ALA A 246 -8.06 -13.29 -12.60
N ALA A 247 -6.91 -13.94 -12.81
CA ALA A 247 -6.80 -15.40 -12.80
C ALA A 247 -7.17 -15.99 -11.45
N TYR A 248 -6.68 -15.41 -10.34
CA TYR A 248 -7.09 -15.77 -8.98
C TYR A 248 -8.60 -15.60 -8.80
N ALA A 249 -9.13 -14.42 -9.11
CA ALA A 249 -10.54 -14.09 -8.90
C ALA A 249 -11.46 -15.03 -9.70
N HIS A 250 -11.06 -15.41 -10.91
CA HIS A 250 -11.77 -16.39 -11.72
C HIS A 250 -11.77 -17.78 -11.07
N ALA A 251 -10.59 -18.27 -10.65
CA ALA A 251 -10.42 -19.60 -10.06
C ALA A 251 -11.23 -19.78 -8.76
N VAL A 252 -11.38 -18.71 -7.96
CA VAL A 252 -12.05 -18.78 -6.65
C VAL A 252 -13.43 -18.10 -6.64
N ARG A 253 -13.99 -17.75 -7.80
CA ARG A 253 -15.24 -16.95 -7.92
C ARG A 253 -16.45 -17.53 -7.18
N SER A 254 -16.55 -18.86 -7.10
CA SER A 254 -17.64 -19.56 -6.41
C SER A 254 -17.40 -19.70 -4.90
N ARG A 255 -16.17 -19.44 -4.43
CA ARG A 255 -15.72 -19.71 -3.06
C ARG A 255 -15.56 -18.43 -2.25
N ILE A 256 -15.39 -17.28 -2.91
CA ILE A 256 -15.12 -15.99 -2.26
C ILE A 256 -16.17 -14.96 -2.68
N ALA A 257 -16.66 -14.19 -1.72
CA ALA A 257 -17.38 -12.94 -1.93
C ALA A 257 -16.36 -11.79 -1.85
N SER A 258 -16.24 -11.04 -2.95
CA SER A 258 -15.35 -9.89 -3.06
C SER A 258 -16.13 -8.63 -3.43
N GLN A 259 -15.48 -7.47 -3.40
CA GLN A 259 -16.08 -6.18 -3.78
C GLN A 259 -15.39 -5.62 -5.01
N PRO A 260 -15.61 -6.18 -6.22
CA PRO A 260 -14.85 -5.84 -7.43
C PRO A 260 -14.89 -4.34 -7.77
N ARG A 261 -15.95 -3.63 -7.37
CA ARG A 261 -16.04 -2.16 -7.47
C ARG A 261 -14.82 -1.42 -6.91
N LEU A 262 -14.19 -1.93 -5.85
CA LEU A 262 -13.01 -1.28 -5.25
C LEU A 262 -11.80 -1.34 -6.18
N ILE A 263 -11.58 -2.46 -6.87
CA ILE A 263 -10.50 -2.59 -7.87
C ILE A 263 -10.79 -1.71 -9.08
N VAL A 264 -12.04 -1.68 -9.56
CA VAL A 264 -12.43 -0.82 -10.69
C VAL A 264 -12.17 0.65 -10.35
N ILE A 265 -12.63 1.12 -9.18
CA ILE A 265 -12.40 2.50 -8.74
C ILE A 265 -10.90 2.77 -8.56
N ALA A 266 -10.14 1.82 -7.99
CA ALA A 266 -8.69 1.98 -7.83
C ALA A 266 -7.97 2.13 -9.18
N VAL A 267 -8.34 1.35 -10.19
CA VAL A 267 -7.77 1.43 -11.55
C VAL A 267 -8.15 2.75 -12.21
N LEU A 268 -9.42 3.17 -12.13
CA LEU A 268 -9.85 4.47 -12.67
C LEU A 268 -9.12 5.64 -12.00
N LEU A 269 -8.92 5.55 -10.68
CA LEU A 269 -8.19 6.55 -9.91
C LEU A 269 -6.72 6.61 -10.31
N LEU A 270 -6.09 5.45 -10.57
CA LEU A 270 -4.72 5.37 -11.06
C LEU A 270 -4.57 5.94 -12.49
N ILE A 271 -5.51 5.65 -13.38
CA ILE A 271 -5.53 6.23 -14.75
C ILE A 271 -5.68 7.75 -14.70
N ALA A 272 -6.62 8.25 -13.89
CA ALA A 272 -6.83 9.68 -13.72
C ALA A 272 -5.62 10.37 -13.09
N ALA A 273 -5.01 9.74 -12.09
CA ALA A 273 -3.75 10.21 -11.52
C ALA A 273 -2.67 10.32 -12.60
N PHE A 274 -2.47 9.26 -13.40
CA PHE A 274 -1.45 9.25 -14.45
C PHE A 274 -1.68 10.38 -15.45
N GLY A 275 -2.93 10.65 -15.82
CA GLY A 275 -3.28 11.81 -16.65
C GLY A 275 -2.84 13.14 -16.04
N LEU A 276 -3.06 13.37 -14.74
CA LEU A 276 -2.61 14.58 -14.04
C LEU A 276 -1.08 14.68 -14.00
N HIS A 277 -0.40 13.57 -13.73
CA HIS A 277 1.06 13.49 -13.77
C HIS A 277 1.62 13.88 -15.16
N GLN A 278 1.03 13.37 -16.24
CA GLN A 278 1.45 13.72 -17.60
C GLN A 278 1.16 15.20 -17.93
N MET A 279 0.01 15.74 -17.50
CA MET A 279 -0.30 17.16 -17.70
C MET A 279 0.61 18.09 -16.89
N ASP A 280 1.09 17.66 -15.73
CA ASP A 280 2.07 18.37 -14.91
C ASP A 280 3.41 18.47 -15.64
N ILE A 281 3.95 17.33 -16.10
CA ILE A 281 5.18 17.27 -16.91
C ILE A 281 5.05 18.12 -18.18
N ALA A 282 3.91 18.01 -18.88
CA ALA A 282 3.64 18.72 -20.13
C ALA A 282 3.34 20.22 -19.94
N ARG A 283 3.30 20.70 -18.68
CA ARG A 283 3.00 22.09 -18.32
C ARG A 283 1.62 22.59 -18.75
N ILE A 284 0.66 21.69 -19.00
CA ILE A 284 -0.70 22.04 -19.45
C ILE A 284 -1.54 22.60 -18.29
N LEU A 285 -1.42 22.02 -17.09
CA LEU A 285 -2.09 22.47 -15.87
C LEU A 285 -1.06 22.97 -14.85
N CYS A 286 -0.11 23.78 -15.31
CA CYS A 286 1.04 24.20 -14.50
C CYS A 286 0.96 25.68 -14.11
N ASN A 287 0.83 25.92 -12.81
CA ASN A 287 1.20 27.19 -12.19
C ASN A 287 2.24 26.89 -11.10
N PRO A 288 3.52 27.28 -11.28
CA PRO A 288 4.61 26.88 -10.40
C PRO A 288 4.49 27.42 -8.97
N ASP A 289 3.66 28.44 -8.74
CA ASP A 289 3.40 29.04 -7.43
C ASP A 289 2.09 28.58 -6.79
N SER A 290 1.31 27.76 -7.49
CA SER A 290 0.04 27.24 -6.98
C SER A 290 0.27 26.23 -5.85
N LEU A 291 -0.61 26.24 -4.85
CA LEU A 291 -0.69 25.16 -3.86
C LEU A 291 -1.23 23.85 -4.46
N PHE A 292 -1.97 23.96 -5.56
CA PHE A 292 -2.50 22.82 -6.31
C PHE A 292 -1.57 22.52 -7.48
N GLN A 293 -0.84 21.40 -7.37
CA GLN A 293 0.06 20.86 -8.39
C GLN A 293 -0.52 19.56 -8.94
N GLY A 294 -0.36 19.30 -10.25
CA GLY A 294 -0.82 18.06 -10.87
C GLY A 294 -0.09 16.85 -10.29
N HIS A 295 1.20 17.02 -10.01
CA HIS A 295 2.04 16.01 -9.35
C HIS A 295 1.63 15.74 -7.90
N ALA A 296 1.32 16.77 -7.11
CA ALA A 296 0.77 16.60 -5.76
C ALA A 296 -0.58 15.87 -5.76
N ALA A 297 -1.45 16.15 -6.73
CA ALA A 297 -2.71 15.41 -6.90
C ALA A 297 -2.47 13.94 -7.28
N TRP A 298 -1.44 13.66 -8.07
CA TRP A 298 -0.99 12.30 -8.38
C TRP A 298 -0.67 11.50 -7.10
N HIS A 299 0.07 12.07 -6.14
CA HIS A 299 0.36 11.39 -4.85
C HIS A 299 -0.91 11.00 -4.10
N VAL A 300 -1.84 11.94 -3.93
CA VAL A 300 -3.07 11.69 -3.17
C VAL A 300 -3.94 10.63 -3.86
N MET A 301 -4.07 10.70 -5.19
CA MET A 301 -4.90 9.76 -5.95
C MET A 301 -4.28 8.36 -6.01
N THR A 302 -2.96 8.25 -6.19
CA THR A 302 -2.26 6.96 -6.15
C THR A 302 -2.29 6.33 -4.75
N CYS A 303 -2.16 7.13 -3.68
CA CYS A 303 -2.38 6.66 -2.32
C CYS A 303 -3.82 6.17 -2.09
N GLY A 304 -4.81 6.88 -2.64
CA GLY A 304 -6.21 6.45 -2.64
C GLY A 304 -6.39 5.10 -3.37
N SER A 305 -5.76 4.94 -4.53
CA SER A 305 -5.80 3.70 -5.32
C SER A 305 -5.20 2.53 -4.52
N LEU A 306 -3.99 2.72 -3.99
CA LEU A 306 -3.30 1.80 -3.08
C LEU A 306 -4.20 1.37 -1.91
N SER A 307 -4.84 2.34 -1.25
CA SER A 307 -5.71 2.10 -0.08
C SER A 307 -6.96 1.30 -0.46
N LEU A 308 -7.52 1.53 -1.64
CA LEU A 308 -8.66 0.78 -2.18
C LEU A 308 -8.28 -0.66 -2.54
N VAL A 309 -7.12 -0.90 -3.15
CA VAL A 309 -6.61 -2.25 -3.44
C VAL A 309 -6.34 -3.03 -2.16
N TYR A 310 -5.67 -2.41 -1.18
CA TYR A 310 -5.49 -3.01 0.15
C TYR A 310 -6.84 -3.35 0.81
N SER A 311 -7.78 -2.41 0.79
CA SER A 311 -9.12 -2.59 1.34
C SER A 311 -9.90 -3.70 0.63
N TYR A 312 -9.75 -3.83 -0.69
CA TYR A 312 -10.33 -4.92 -1.46
C TYR A 312 -9.83 -6.28 -0.94
N HIS A 313 -8.51 -6.50 -0.90
CA HIS A 313 -7.96 -7.78 -0.47
C HIS A 313 -8.25 -8.09 1.00
N ARG A 314 -8.24 -7.07 1.87
CA ARG A 314 -8.51 -7.21 3.30
C ARG A 314 -9.99 -7.49 3.61
N ASN A 315 -10.90 -7.17 2.69
CA ASN A 315 -12.35 -7.33 2.90
C ASN A 315 -12.97 -8.45 2.07
N GLU A 316 -12.16 -9.23 1.34
CA GLU A 316 -12.60 -10.51 0.79
C GLU A 316 -13.14 -11.42 1.91
N ARG A 317 -14.22 -12.14 1.61
CA ARG A 317 -14.87 -13.06 2.54
C ARG A 317 -15.03 -14.41 1.87
N TRP A 318 -14.69 -15.46 2.58
CA TRP A 318 -14.98 -16.81 2.10
C TRP A 318 -16.47 -17.10 2.26
N ARG A 319 -17.08 -17.68 1.23
CA ARG A 319 -18.48 -18.12 1.27
C ARG A 319 -18.54 -19.39 2.10
N THR A 320 -19.28 -19.36 3.19
CA THR A 320 -19.62 -20.55 3.98
C THR A 320 -20.91 -21.16 3.44
N SER A 321 -21.18 -22.43 3.77
CA SER A 321 -22.40 -23.16 3.33
C SER A 321 -23.70 -22.43 3.68
N GLU A 322 -23.71 -21.60 4.72
CA GLU A 322 -24.86 -20.79 5.16
C GLU A 322 -25.13 -19.57 4.26
N THR A 323 -24.15 -19.11 3.48
CA THR A 323 -24.26 -17.91 2.62
C THR A 323 -24.55 -18.24 1.15
N SER A 324 -24.86 -19.51 0.86
CA SER A 324 -25.10 -20.03 -0.50
C SER A 324 -26.58 -20.14 -0.87
N GLN A 325 -27.49 -19.65 -0.03
CA GLN A 325 -28.92 -19.46 -0.32
C GLN A 325 -29.17 -18.00 -0.69
#